data_AF-A0AAU6ZQM9-F1
#
_entry.id   AF-A0AAU6ZQM9-F1
#
_cell.length_a   1.000
_cell.length_b   1.000
_cell.length_c   1.000
_cell.angle_alpha   90.00
_cell.angle_beta   90.00
_cell.angle_gamma   90.00
#
_symmetry.space_group_name_H-M   'P 1'
#
loop_
_entity.id
_entity.type
_entity.pdbx_description
1 polymer ?
#
loop_
_entity_poly.entity_id
_entity_poly.type
_entity_poly.pdbx_seq_one_letter_code
_entity_poly.pdbx_strand_id
1 'polypeptide(L)' 'MAEGVDVNATLPYLARYMGHASLKSTYYYIHTSPDFMDGYAEANRDTRGILPQVGFE' A
#
# COMPACT_ATOMS: atom_id res chain seq x y z
N MET A 1 4.17 2.49 10.68
CA MET A 1 2.79 2.65 11.17
C MET A 1 2.48 4.12 11.25
N ALA A 2 1.62 4.63 10.38
CA ALA A 2 1.13 6.01 10.47
C ALA A 2 -0.25 5.97 11.13
N GLU A 3 -0.41 6.62 12.27
CA GLU A 3 -1.71 6.78 12.95
C GLU A 3 -2.47 5.45 13.21
N GLY A 4 -1.74 4.37 13.55
CA GLY A 4 -2.33 3.08 13.92
C GLY A 4 -2.79 2.19 12.74
N VAL A 5 -2.62 2.63 11.50
CA VAL A 5 -2.88 1.84 10.29
C VAL A 5 -1.55 1.42 9.66
N ASP A 6 -1.40 0.12 9.37
CA ASP A 6 -0.31 -0.36 8.54
C ASP A 6 -0.68 -0.18 7.06
N VAL A 7 -0.13 0.88 6.47
CA VAL A 7 -0.31 1.19 5.05
C VAL A 7 0.24 0.06 4.16
N ASN A 8 1.25 -0.70 4.61
CA ASN A 8 1.76 -1.87 3.87
C ASN A 8 0.70 -2.96 3.75
N ALA A 9 -0.11 -3.16 4.79
CA ALA A 9 -1.22 -4.11 4.81
C ALA A 9 -2.36 -3.73 3.84
N THR A 10 -2.26 -2.59 3.14
CA THR A 10 -3.21 -2.17 2.10
C THR A 10 -2.65 -2.26 0.68
N LEU A 11 -1.35 -2.56 0.52
CA LEU A 11 -0.72 -2.69 -0.80
C LEU A 11 -1.40 -3.69 -1.74
N PRO A 12 -2.00 -4.81 -1.27
CA PRO A 12 -2.72 -5.71 -2.16
C PRO A 12 -3.91 -5.06 -2.88
N TYR A 13 -4.56 -4.06 -2.28
CA TYR A 13 -5.62 -3.31 -2.95
C TYR A 13 -5.07 -2.41 -4.06
N LEU A 14 -3.93 -1.74 -3.81
CA LEU A 14 -3.24 -0.97 -4.84
C LEU A 14 -2.81 -1.88 -6.00
N ALA A 15 -2.23 -3.04 -5.71
CA ALA A 15 -1.84 -4.03 -6.72
C ALA A 15 -3.03 -4.44 -7.59
N ARG A 16 -4.18 -4.73 -6.97
CA ARG A 16 -5.43 -5.07 -7.67
C ARG A 16 -5.94 -3.92 -8.52
N TYR A 17 -5.92 -2.70 -7.99
CA TYR A 17 -6.35 -1.49 -8.69
C TYR A 17 -5.49 -1.22 -9.94
N MET A 18 -4.17 -1.39 -9.83
CA MET A 18 -3.22 -1.22 -10.95
C MET A 18 -3.28 -2.37 -11.98
N GLY A 19 -4.06 -3.43 -11.72
CA GLY A 19 -4.12 -4.59 -12.60
C GLY A 19 -2.86 -5.44 -12.59
N HIS A 20 -2.04 -5.35 -11.53
CA HIS A 20 -0.83 -6.14 -11.42
C HIS A 20 -1.12 -7.61 -11.15
N ALA A 21 -0.42 -8.50 -11.86
CA ALA A 21 -0.57 -9.95 -11.75
C ALA A 21 -0.07 -10.51 -10.39
N SER A 22 0.79 -9.78 -9.68
CA SER A 22 1.33 -10.18 -8.38
C SER A 22 1.75 -9.00 -7.53
N LEU A 23 1.89 -9.20 -6.21
CA LEU A 23 2.48 -8.20 -5.31
C LEU A 23 3.91 -7.86 -5.70
N LYS A 24 4.69 -8.84 -6.19
CA LYS A 24 6.06 -8.61 -6.66
C LYS A 24 6.12 -7.59 -7.80
N SER A 25 5.16 -7.63 -8.72
CA SER A 25 5.05 -6.64 -9.81
C SER A 25 4.77 -5.23 -9.27
N THR A 26 4.03 -5.12 -8.17
CA THR A 26 3.79 -3.84 -7.48
C THR A 26 5.06 -3.37 -6.77
N TYR A 27 5.75 -4.25 -6.04
CA TYR A 27 7.01 -3.94 -5.37
C TYR A 27 8.13 -3.55 -6.32
N TYR A 28 8.12 -4.06 -7.57
CA TYR A 28 9.11 -3.70 -8.58
C TYR A 28 9.17 -2.19 -8.87
N TYR A 29 8.07 -1.45 -8.71
CA TYR A 29 8.06 0.00 -8.89
C TYR A 29 8.20 0.79 -7.58
N ILE A 30 7.77 0.19 -6.47
CA ILE A 30 7.85 0.82 -5.15
C ILE A 30 9.31 0.94 -4.69
N HIS A 31 10.11 -0.12 -4.83
CA HIS A 31 11.47 -0.14 -4.28
C HIS A 31 12.45 0.85 -4.96
N THR A 32 12.14 1.30 -6.17
CA THR A 32 12.97 2.30 -6.88
C THR A 32 12.68 3.73 -6.47
N SER A 33 11.61 3.97 -5.70
CA SER A 33 11.22 5.28 -5.22
C SER A 33 11.33 5.31 -3.69
N PRO A 34 12.42 5.90 -3.14
CA PRO A 34 12.72 5.82 -1.71
C PRO A 34 11.61 6.41 -0.82
N ASP A 35 10.89 7.42 -1.32
CA ASP A 35 9.84 8.12 -0.57
C ASP A 35 8.42 7.66 -0.93
N PHE A 36 8.29 6.59 -1.74
CA PHE A 36 6.99 6.15 -2.24
C PHE A 36 6.01 5.85 -1.09
N MET A 37 6.49 5.17 -0.05
CA MET A 37 5.62 4.75 1.04
C MET A 37 5.13 5.92 1.89
N ASP A 38 5.94 6.99 2.00
CA ASP A 38 5.53 8.22 2.68
C ASP A 38 4.48 8.96 1.87
N GLY A 39 4.69 9.12 0.56
CA GLY A 39 3.70 9.72 -0.34
C GLY A 39 2.41 8.90 -0.45
N TYR A 40 2.51 7.57 -0.45
CA TYR A 40 1.35 6.68 -0.46
C TYR A 40 0.57 6.75 0.86
N ALA A 41 1.26 6.83 2.00
CA ALA A 41 0.61 7.04 3.30
C ALA A 41 -0.08 8.40 3.35
N GLU A 42 0.53 9.45 2.82
CA GLU A 42 -0.07 10.78 2.72
C GLU A 42 -1.31 10.78 1.81
N ALA A 43 -1.24 10.19 0.63
CA ALA A 43 -2.37 10.09 -0.30
C ALA A 43 -3.55 9.31 0.30
N ASN A 44 -3.26 8.35 1.18
CA ASN A 44 -4.30 7.58 1.87
C ASN A 44 -4.82 8.25 3.15
N ARG A 45 -4.27 9.39 3.59
CA ARG A 45 -4.56 10.01 4.90
C ARG A 45 -6.05 10.11 5.21
N ASP A 46 -6.85 10.59 4.26
CA ASP A 46 -8.29 10.82 4.45
C ASP A 46 -9.13 9.54 4.29
N THR A 47 -8.55 8.49 3.70
CA THR A 47 -9.22 7.21 3.43
C THR A 47 -8.71 6.07 4.32
N ARG A 48 -7.85 6.36 5.30
CA ARG A 48 -7.33 5.36 6.24
C ARG A 48 -8.50 4.75 7.01
N GLY A 49 -8.53 3.41 7.08
CA GLY A 49 -9.59 2.66 7.77
C GLY A 49 -10.82 2.31 6.93
N ILE A 50 -10.92 2.81 5.68
CA ILE A 50 -11.97 2.36 4.74
C ILE A 50 -11.65 0.95 4.24
N LEU A 51 -10.40 0.71 3.88
CA LEU A 51 -9.92 -0.58 3.42
C LEU A 51 -9.47 -1.44 4.62
N PRO A 52 -9.94 -2.69 4.74
CA PRO A 52 -9.50 -3.56 5.82
C PRO A 52 -8.04 -3.96 5.62
N GLN A 53 -7.24 -3.87 6.69
CA GLN A 53 -5.85 -4.35 6.67
C GLN A 53 -5.83 -5.85 6.42
N VAL A 54 -5.05 -6.31 5.44
CA VAL A 54 -4.89 -7.75 5.21
C VAL A 54 -3.67 -8.25 5.99
N GLY A 55 -3.85 -9.34 6.74
CA GLY A 55 -2.75 -10.08 7.34
C GLY A 55 -2.10 -11.00 6.31
N PHE A 56 -0.78 -11.17 6.41
CA PHE A 56 -0.12 -12.35 5.87
C PHE A 56 -0.24 -13.44 6.95
N GLU A 57 -1.15 -14.40 6.79
CA GLU A 57 -1.08 -15.69 7.49
C GLU A 57 -0.01 -16.59 6.87
#